data_AF-A0A6H0D0M3-F1
#
_entry.id   AF-A0A6H0D0M3-F1
#
_cell.length_a   1.000
_cell.length_b   1.000
_cell.length_c   1.000
_cell.angle_alpha   90.00
_cell.angle_beta   90.00
_cell.angle_gamma   90.00
#
_symmetry.space_group_name_H-M   'P 1'
#
loop_
_entity.id
_entity.type
_entity.pdbx_description
1 polymer ?
#
loop_
_entity_poly.entity_id
_entity_poly.type
_entity_poly.pdbx_seq_one_letter_code
_entity_poly.pdbx_strand_id
1 'polypeptide(L)'
;MRLCATAAVSVLSLALVTGCGDDKSKGSGNTSGKDAAKPAAKTLSAAELQKLIITKGDVPGHEVGPVEGGVPDRSKVNAADAKCEPVLHAFTGIAPGAPAANTSRMATQENKAPTAKPSSPEDLTEGALKDEFSKAMDLDVTVVTLASYDGDGAERALASLQDAVKACAGGFSGEQDGEKGKFTKVAEEKSSGTGDASVAFTATDEDGEDGALPLHSEVVRHGRTLAVYTTVNIGAMMNKKPYTVSAPVVKAQAAKLT
;
A
#
# COMPACT_ATOMS: atom_id res chain seq x y z
N MET A 1 50.61 -34.46 53.00
CA MET A 1 49.23 -34.99 53.11
C MET A 1 48.74 -35.42 51.72
N ARG A 2 48.33 -36.70 51.59
CA ARG A 2 47.33 -37.38 50.71
C ARG A 2 47.09 -36.80 49.27
N LEU A 3 47.54 -37.47 48.19
CA LEU A 3 46.89 -38.53 47.34
C LEU A 3 45.48 -38.16 46.79
N CYS A 4 45.00 -38.41 45.56
CA CYS A 4 45.46 -38.87 44.22
C CYS A 4 44.25 -38.74 43.24
N ALA A 5 44.49 -38.46 41.93
CA ALA A 5 43.92 -38.98 40.64
C ALA A 5 42.44 -39.50 40.54
N THR A 6 41.62 -39.45 39.45
CA THR A 6 41.80 -39.54 37.96
C THR A 6 40.39 -39.35 37.28
N ALA A 7 40.26 -38.71 36.09
CA ALA A 7 39.82 -39.22 34.75
C ALA A 7 38.52 -40.09 34.67
N ALA A 8 37.64 -40.11 33.64
CA ALA A 8 37.48 -39.46 32.33
C ALA A 8 36.16 -39.97 31.65
N VAL A 9 35.90 -39.47 30.43
CA VAL A 9 35.23 -40.10 29.25
C VAL A 9 33.71 -39.92 28.99
N SER A 10 33.49 -39.36 27.80
CA SER A 10 32.34 -39.21 26.87
C SER A 10 31.68 -40.51 26.38
N VAL A 11 30.37 -40.49 26.03
CA VAL A 11 29.87 -41.17 24.81
C VAL A 11 28.55 -40.58 24.29
N LEU A 12 28.45 -40.46 22.95
CA LEU A 12 27.30 -40.08 22.13
C LEU A 12 26.55 -41.34 21.63
N SER A 13 25.26 -41.17 21.30
CA SER A 13 24.49 -41.83 20.21
C SER A 13 23.61 -43.08 20.44
N LEU A 14 22.33 -42.86 20.10
CA LEU A 14 21.31 -43.65 19.36
C LEU A 14 21.28 -45.20 19.46
N ALA A 15 20.08 -45.70 19.77
CA ALA A 15 19.57 -46.97 19.23
C ALA A 15 18.07 -46.85 18.88
N LEU A 16 17.74 -46.99 17.59
CA LEU A 16 16.42 -47.30 17.06
C LEU A 16 16.23 -48.82 17.11
N VAL A 17 15.10 -49.30 17.63
CA VAL A 17 14.69 -50.71 17.50
C VAL A 17 13.40 -50.75 16.70
N THR A 18 13.49 -51.35 15.50
CA THR A 18 12.38 -51.81 14.67
C THR A 18 11.96 -53.20 15.13
N GLY A 19 10.72 -53.35 15.61
CA GLY A 19 10.09 -54.65 15.89
C GLY A 19 9.05 -55.00 14.83
N CYS A 20 9.14 -56.20 14.27
CA CYS A 20 8.21 -56.77 13.31
C CYS A 20 7.46 -57.94 13.99
N GLY A 21 6.14 -57.98 13.89
CA GLY A 21 5.29 -59.05 14.42
C GLY A 21 3.85 -58.88 13.99
N ASP A 22 3.42 -59.67 12.99
CA ASP A 22 2.07 -59.75 12.44
C ASP A 22 1.11 -60.52 13.37
N ASP A 23 -0.08 -59.95 13.65
CA ASP A 23 -1.34 -60.70 13.74
C ASP A 23 -2.58 -59.79 13.60
N LYS A 24 -3.69 -60.37 13.15
CA LYS A 24 -4.75 -59.75 12.35
C LYS A 24 -5.96 -59.33 13.22
N SER A 25 -6.41 -58.07 13.15
CA SER A 25 -7.81 -57.71 13.43
C SER A 25 -8.27 -56.40 12.77
N LYS A 26 -9.46 -56.47 12.17
CA LYS A 26 -10.16 -55.44 11.39
C LYS A 26 -10.78 -54.37 12.31
N GLY A 27 -10.81 -53.12 11.84
CA GLY A 27 -11.84 -52.14 12.27
C GLY A 27 -11.47 -50.67 12.10
N SER A 28 -12.02 -50.05 11.03
CA SER A 28 -12.44 -48.63 10.88
C SER A 28 -11.54 -47.55 11.51
N GLY A 29 -10.78 -46.77 10.73
CA GLY A 29 -11.34 -45.71 9.88
C GLY A 29 -11.55 -44.42 10.68
N ASN A 30 -10.54 -43.55 10.74
CA ASN A 30 -10.75 -42.09 10.70
C ASN A 30 -9.46 -41.38 10.25
N THR A 31 -9.47 -40.97 8.99
CA THR A 31 -8.59 -39.95 8.42
C THR A 31 -8.87 -38.60 9.09
N SER A 32 -7.98 -38.13 9.95
CA SER A 32 -7.88 -36.70 10.24
C SER A 32 -6.72 -36.16 9.42
N GLY A 33 -7.09 -35.41 8.38
CA GLY A 33 -6.18 -34.76 7.46
C GLY A 33 -5.18 -33.90 8.22
N LYS A 34 -3.91 -34.05 7.89
CA LYS A 34 -2.95 -32.98 8.07
C LYS A 34 -3.41 -31.86 7.16
N ASP A 35 -4.06 -30.85 7.72
CA ASP A 35 -4.07 -29.53 7.10
C ASP A 35 -2.61 -29.15 6.90
N ALA A 36 -2.15 -29.28 5.66
CA ALA A 36 -0.86 -28.79 5.26
C ALA A 36 -0.94 -27.27 5.40
N ALA A 37 -0.39 -26.74 6.50
CA ALA A 37 -0.22 -25.32 6.68
C ALA A 37 0.41 -24.74 5.41
N LYS A 38 -0.32 -23.83 4.74
CA LYS A 38 0.19 -23.07 3.60
C LYS A 38 1.57 -22.52 3.99
N PRO A 39 2.62 -22.70 3.16
CA PRO A 39 3.94 -22.15 3.47
C PRO A 39 3.78 -20.68 3.84
N ALA A 40 4.25 -20.32 5.04
CA ALA A 40 4.20 -18.93 5.46
C ALA A 40 4.87 -18.09 4.38
N ALA A 41 4.15 -17.10 3.85
CA ALA A 41 4.70 -16.22 2.83
C ALA A 41 6.02 -15.62 3.35
N LYS A 42 7.03 -15.47 2.49
CA LYS A 42 8.33 -14.91 2.86
C LYS A 42 8.21 -13.38 2.98
N THR A 43 8.87 -12.76 3.96
CA THR A 43 9.10 -11.30 3.92
C THR A 43 10.00 -10.97 2.75
N LEU A 44 9.56 -10.06 1.89
CA LEU A 44 10.29 -9.65 0.70
C LEU A 44 11.27 -8.52 1.06
N SER A 45 12.47 -8.61 0.52
CA SER A 45 13.45 -7.52 0.53
C SER A 45 13.04 -6.39 -0.43
N ALA A 46 13.66 -5.21 -0.28
CA ALA A 46 13.42 -4.08 -1.19
C ALA A 46 13.70 -4.45 -2.66
N ALA A 47 14.73 -5.25 -2.93
CA ALA A 47 15.07 -5.70 -4.29
C ALA A 47 14.05 -6.70 -4.86
N GLU A 48 13.43 -7.53 -4.01
CA GLU A 48 12.32 -8.40 -4.43
C GLU A 48 11.07 -7.57 -4.71
N LEU A 49 10.74 -6.59 -3.87
CA LEU A 49 9.62 -5.67 -4.09
C LEU A 49 9.79 -4.84 -5.38
N GLN A 50 11.01 -4.40 -5.69
CA GLN A 50 11.31 -3.66 -6.92
C GLN A 50 11.00 -4.45 -8.20
N LYS A 51 11.03 -5.78 -8.14
CA LYS A 51 10.66 -6.64 -9.28
C LYS A 51 9.14 -6.80 -9.42
N LEU A 52 8.40 -6.58 -8.33
CA LEU A 52 6.95 -6.76 -8.25
C LEU A 52 6.18 -5.45 -8.43
N ILE A 53 6.80 -4.30 -8.19
CA ILE A 53 6.15 -3.01 -8.43
C ILE A 53 5.96 -2.76 -9.93
N ILE A 54 4.89 -2.05 -10.30
CA ILE A 54 4.65 -1.63 -11.68
C ILE A 54 5.84 -0.84 -12.26
N THR A 55 6.04 -0.99 -13.55
CA THR A 55 7.12 -0.40 -14.34
C THR A 55 6.58 0.13 -15.67
N LYS A 56 7.45 0.76 -16.46
CA LYS A 56 7.08 1.30 -17.77
C LYS A 56 6.42 0.23 -18.65
N GLY A 57 5.22 0.54 -19.14
CA GLY A 57 4.44 -0.35 -20.01
C GLY A 57 3.50 -1.32 -19.28
N ASP A 58 3.57 -1.41 -17.94
CA ASP A 58 2.65 -2.27 -17.18
C ASP A 58 1.23 -1.71 -17.08
N VAL A 59 1.08 -0.38 -17.19
CA VAL A 59 -0.21 0.32 -17.07
C VAL A 59 -0.50 1.06 -18.38
N PRO A 60 -1.39 0.55 -19.25
CA PRO A 60 -1.74 1.23 -20.49
C PRO A 60 -2.26 2.65 -20.25
N GLY A 61 -1.79 3.61 -21.06
CA GLY A 61 -2.16 5.02 -20.96
C GLY A 61 -1.61 5.74 -19.73
N HIS A 62 -0.56 5.20 -19.10
CA HIS A 62 0.15 5.86 -18.01
C HIS A 62 1.66 5.76 -18.23
N GLU A 63 2.34 6.87 -17.95
CA GLU A 63 3.79 6.87 -17.79
C GLU A 63 4.12 6.41 -16.36
N VAL A 64 4.97 5.39 -16.23
CA VAL A 64 5.39 4.86 -14.93
C VAL A 64 6.86 5.12 -14.69
N GLY A 65 7.17 5.79 -13.60
CA GLY A 65 8.51 6.28 -13.26
C GLY A 65 8.78 6.32 -11.76
N PRO A 66 9.95 6.85 -11.35
CA PRO A 66 10.22 7.16 -9.95
C PRO A 66 9.21 8.18 -9.42
N VAL A 67 8.98 8.18 -8.11
CA VAL A 67 8.19 9.23 -7.46
C VAL A 67 9.02 10.51 -7.47
N GLU A 68 8.54 11.55 -8.16
CA GLU A 68 9.19 12.87 -8.15
C GLU A 68 9.26 13.42 -6.71
N GLY A 69 10.41 13.95 -6.30
CA GLY A 69 10.65 14.36 -4.90
C GLY A 69 10.78 13.21 -3.89
N GLY A 70 10.39 11.98 -4.28
CA GLY A 70 10.37 10.81 -3.41
C GLY A 70 9.14 10.74 -2.49
N VAL A 71 8.95 9.60 -1.85
CA VAL A 71 8.00 9.48 -0.73
C VAL A 71 8.66 10.11 0.50
N PRO A 72 7.94 10.96 1.27
CA PRO A 72 8.53 11.64 2.42
C PRO A 72 9.05 10.66 3.47
N ASP A 73 10.06 11.10 4.23
CA ASP A 73 10.50 10.36 5.41
C ASP A 73 9.38 10.32 6.44
N ARG A 74 9.06 9.14 6.96
CA ARG A 74 7.98 8.97 7.94
C ARG A 74 8.12 9.87 9.16
N SER A 75 9.33 10.09 9.65
CA SER A 75 9.57 10.94 10.83
C SER A 75 9.14 12.39 10.62
N LYS A 76 8.99 12.80 9.35
CA LYS A 76 8.52 14.13 8.95
C LYS A 76 7.02 14.19 8.71
N VAL A 77 6.27 13.10 8.89
CA VAL A 77 4.83 13.04 8.67
C VAL A 77 4.13 12.64 9.95
N ASN A 78 3.49 13.59 10.61
CA ASN A 78 2.89 13.41 11.94
C ASN A 78 1.48 13.99 11.97
N ALA A 79 0.56 13.30 12.64
CA ALA A 79 -0.77 13.83 12.92
C ALA A 79 -0.80 14.37 14.36
N ALA A 80 -1.57 15.44 14.59
CA ALA A 80 -1.74 16.00 15.92
C ALA A 80 -2.38 15.00 16.89
N ASP A 81 -3.24 14.11 16.39
CA ASP A 81 -3.70 12.92 17.07
C ASP A 81 -3.02 11.69 16.45
N ALA A 82 -2.17 11.02 17.23
CA ALA A 82 -1.37 9.88 16.77
C ALA A 82 -2.22 8.74 16.17
N LYS A 83 -3.50 8.61 16.57
CA LYS A 83 -4.39 7.59 16.00
C LYS A 83 -4.71 7.84 14.51
N CYS A 84 -4.50 9.07 14.02
CA CYS A 84 -4.73 9.47 12.63
C CYS A 84 -3.47 9.42 11.76
N GLU A 85 -2.30 9.12 12.35
CA GLU A 85 -1.05 8.96 11.58
C GLU A 85 -1.15 7.90 10.48
N PRO A 86 -1.78 6.73 10.67
CA PRO A 86 -1.90 5.74 9.58
C PRO A 86 -2.64 6.30 8.36
N VAL A 87 -3.67 7.12 8.58
CA VAL A 87 -4.44 7.78 7.51
C VAL A 87 -3.56 8.80 6.78
N LEU A 88 -2.86 9.65 7.53
CA LEU A 88 -1.96 10.65 6.95
C LEU A 88 -0.82 9.99 6.17
N HIS A 89 -0.16 8.98 6.74
CA HIS A 89 0.92 8.24 6.09
C HIS A 89 0.47 7.67 4.75
N ALA A 90 -0.71 7.06 4.69
CA ALA A 90 -1.23 6.52 3.43
C ALA A 90 -1.44 7.63 2.38
N PHE A 91 -1.99 8.79 2.74
CA PHE A 91 -2.10 9.93 1.82
C PHE A 91 -0.76 10.50 1.36
N THR A 92 0.32 10.29 2.10
CA THR A 92 1.68 10.67 1.68
C THR A 92 2.43 9.52 0.97
N GLY A 93 1.74 8.42 0.64
CA GLY A 93 2.34 7.24 -0.01
C GLY A 93 3.19 6.37 0.90
N ILE A 94 3.15 6.60 2.22
CA ILE A 94 3.85 5.82 3.24
C ILE A 94 2.96 4.66 3.68
N ALA A 95 3.52 3.46 3.73
CA ALA A 95 2.78 2.30 4.22
C ALA A 95 2.56 2.35 5.74
N PRO A 96 1.37 1.94 6.25
CA PRO A 96 1.05 1.98 7.68
C PRO A 96 1.88 0.96 8.49
N GLY A 97 1.97 1.12 9.81
CA GLY A 97 2.70 0.16 10.67
C GLY A 97 4.21 0.23 10.47
N ALA A 98 4.96 -0.87 10.57
CA ALA A 98 6.43 -0.88 10.44
C ALA A 98 6.90 -1.94 9.44
N PRO A 99 6.95 -1.63 8.13
CA PRO A 99 7.42 -2.58 7.13
C PRO A 99 8.92 -2.84 7.25
N ALA A 100 9.34 -4.07 6.96
CA ALA A 100 10.75 -4.46 6.91
C ALA A 100 11.45 -3.91 5.66
N ALA A 101 10.71 -3.74 4.56
CA ALA A 101 11.18 -3.14 3.32
C ALA A 101 10.02 -2.50 2.56
N ASN A 102 10.30 -1.48 1.76
CA ASN A 102 9.34 -0.88 0.86
C ASN A 102 10.01 -0.41 -0.45
N THR A 103 9.20 -0.12 -1.46
CA THR A 103 9.59 0.57 -2.70
C THR A 103 8.38 1.29 -3.27
N SER A 104 8.60 2.38 -4.02
CA SER A 104 7.51 3.15 -4.63
C SER A 104 7.76 3.51 -6.09
N ARG A 105 6.67 3.76 -6.81
CA ARG A 105 6.61 4.23 -8.20
C ARG A 105 5.45 5.20 -8.36
N MET A 106 5.57 6.10 -9.31
CA MET A 106 4.51 7.00 -9.73
C MET A 106 4.01 6.57 -11.10
N ALA A 107 2.69 6.50 -11.26
CA ALA A 107 1.99 6.30 -12.51
C ALA A 107 1.18 7.55 -12.83
N THR A 108 1.56 8.24 -13.89
CA THR A 108 0.89 9.46 -14.36
C THR A 108 0.08 9.14 -15.58
N GLN A 109 -1.23 9.40 -15.54
CA GLN A 109 -2.08 9.23 -16.70
C GLN A 109 -1.56 10.09 -17.86
N GLU A 110 -1.47 9.50 -19.05
CA GLU A 110 -1.09 10.23 -20.25
C GLU A 110 -2.30 11.06 -20.72
N ASN A 111 -2.06 12.35 -21.00
CA ASN A 111 -3.03 13.13 -21.74
C ASN A 111 -3.25 12.48 -23.11
N LYS A 112 -4.51 12.24 -23.47
CA LYS A 112 -4.85 12.15 -24.88
C LYS A 112 -4.55 13.53 -25.45
N ALA A 113 -3.47 13.65 -26.23
CA ALA A 113 -3.08 14.90 -26.86
C ALA A 113 -4.33 15.59 -27.44
N PRO A 114 -4.52 16.90 -27.22
CA PRO A 114 -5.59 17.61 -27.91
C PRO A 114 -5.38 17.43 -29.41
N THR A 115 -6.30 16.71 -30.05
CA THR A 115 -6.26 16.46 -31.50
C THR A 115 -6.61 17.72 -32.29
N ALA A 116 -7.00 18.80 -31.62
CA ALA A 116 -7.35 20.07 -32.22
C ALA A 116 -6.18 21.06 -32.09
N LYS A 117 -5.65 21.51 -33.24
CA LYS A 117 -4.95 22.79 -33.30
C LYS A 117 -5.97 23.90 -33.00
N PRO A 118 -5.59 24.99 -32.31
CA PRO A 118 -6.46 26.16 -32.20
C PRO A 118 -6.84 26.58 -33.62
N SER A 119 -8.14 26.54 -33.88
CA SER A 119 -8.71 26.73 -35.22
C SER A 119 -9.39 28.09 -35.34
N SER A 120 -9.47 28.84 -34.23
CA SER A 120 -10.10 30.16 -34.18
C SER A 120 -9.40 31.13 -33.20
N PRO A 121 -9.59 32.45 -33.35
CA PRO A 121 -9.16 33.46 -32.37
C PRO A 121 -9.82 33.32 -31.00
N GLU A 122 -10.95 32.61 -30.90
CA GLU A 122 -11.70 32.35 -29.67
C GLU A 122 -10.91 31.38 -28.75
N ASP A 123 -10.12 30.48 -29.36
CA ASP A 123 -9.20 29.55 -28.69
C ASP A 123 -7.99 30.27 -28.04
N LEU A 124 -7.80 31.57 -28.32
CA LEU A 124 -6.72 32.41 -27.77
C LEU A 124 -7.22 33.35 -26.64
N THR A 125 -8.47 33.22 -26.23
CA THR A 125 -8.97 33.96 -25.07
C THR A 125 -8.34 33.42 -23.78
N GLU A 126 -8.17 34.30 -22.79
CA GLU A 126 -7.62 33.92 -21.48
C GLU A 126 -8.44 32.81 -20.80
N GLY A 127 -9.77 32.82 -21.00
CA GLY A 127 -10.67 31.75 -20.56
C GLY A 127 -10.40 30.42 -21.27
N ALA A 128 -10.28 30.41 -22.61
CA ALA A 128 -9.99 29.19 -23.37
C ALA A 128 -8.60 28.61 -23.03
N LEU A 129 -7.60 29.47 -22.83
CA LEU A 129 -6.26 29.05 -22.41
C LEU A 129 -6.27 28.42 -21.00
N LYS A 130 -7.02 29.01 -20.06
CA LYS A 130 -7.21 28.45 -18.71
C LYS A 130 -7.95 27.11 -18.75
N ASP A 131 -8.95 26.96 -19.61
CA ASP A 131 -9.70 25.72 -19.76
C ASP A 131 -8.84 24.60 -20.38
N GLU A 132 -8.06 24.91 -21.42
CA GLU A 132 -7.14 23.96 -22.04
C GLU A 132 -6.00 23.55 -21.08
N PHE A 133 -5.45 24.50 -20.32
CA PHE A 133 -4.49 24.20 -19.26
C PHE A 133 -5.10 23.31 -18.19
N SER A 134 -6.32 23.60 -17.74
CA SER A 134 -7.02 22.79 -16.74
C SER A 134 -7.31 21.37 -17.25
N LYS A 135 -7.70 21.22 -18.52
CA LYS A 135 -7.87 19.91 -19.17
C LYS A 135 -6.55 19.15 -19.27
N ALA A 136 -5.45 19.83 -19.58
CA ALA A 136 -4.14 19.22 -19.62
C ALA A 136 -3.66 18.76 -18.21
N MET A 137 -4.22 19.33 -17.14
CA MET A 137 -3.96 18.90 -15.76
C MET A 137 -5.01 17.93 -15.20
N ASP A 138 -6.06 17.61 -15.96
CA ASP A 138 -7.13 16.67 -15.58
C ASP A 138 -6.63 15.23 -15.81
N LEU A 139 -5.61 14.87 -15.02
CA LEU A 139 -4.87 13.62 -15.10
C LEU A 139 -4.73 13.00 -13.72
N ASP A 140 -4.97 11.70 -13.65
CA ASP A 140 -4.69 10.94 -12.44
C ASP A 140 -3.17 10.74 -12.29
N VAL A 141 -2.63 11.21 -11.18
CA VAL A 141 -1.27 10.89 -10.72
C VAL A 141 -1.38 9.96 -9.53
N THR A 142 -0.89 8.73 -9.67
CA THR A 142 -0.99 7.71 -8.63
C THR A 142 0.38 7.28 -8.14
N VAL A 143 0.65 7.47 -6.85
CA VAL A 143 1.79 6.85 -6.17
C VAL A 143 1.38 5.46 -5.73
N VAL A 144 2.20 4.47 -6.07
CA VAL A 144 2.11 3.09 -5.63
C VAL A 144 3.29 2.79 -4.73
N THR A 145 3.03 2.35 -3.49
CA THR A 145 4.07 1.87 -2.57
C THR A 145 3.79 0.44 -2.21
N LEU A 146 4.75 -0.45 -2.47
CA LEU A 146 4.75 -1.81 -1.95
C LEU A 146 5.56 -1.87 -0.67
N ALA A 147 5.02 -2.51 0.35
CA ALA A 147 5.67 -2.66 1.65
C ALA A 147 5.51 -4.09 2.17
N SER A 148 6.62 -4.73 2.56
CA SER A 148 6.63 -6.11 3.07
C SER A 148 6.84 -6.15 4.58
N TYR A 149 6.18 -7.09 5.24
CA TYR A 149 6.11 -7.17 6.70
C TYR A 149 6.53 -8.53 7.24
N ASP A 150 7.07 -8.51 8.45
CA ASP A 150 7.31 -9.71 9.23
C ASP A 150 6.03 -10.26 9.88
N GLY A 151 5.92 -11.58 9.94
CA GLY A 151 4.77 -12.31 10.47
C GLY A 151 3.43 -11.81 9.91
N ASP A 152 2.52 -11.52 10.83
CA ASP A 152 1.20 -10.92 10.66
C ASP A 152 1.24 -9.38 10.61
N GLY A 153 2.41 -8.76 10.46
CA GLY A 153 2.58 -7.30 10.48
C GLY A 153 1.75 -6.56 9.43
N ALA A 154 1.57 -7.14 8.23
CA ALA A 154 0.73 -6.54 7.19
C ALA A 154 -0.75 -6.54 7.58
N GLU A 155 -1.21 -7.60 8.24
CA GLU A 155 -2.60 -7.71 8.72
C GLU A 155 -2.87 -6.69 9.83
N ARG A 156 -1.97 -6.60 10.82
CA ARG A 156 -2.08 -5.60 11.90
C ARG A 156 -2.00 -4.17 11.39
N ALA A 157 -1.12 -3.90 10.42
CA ALA A 157 -0.97 -2.57 9.84
C ALA A 157 -2.25 -2.13 9.09
N LEU A 158 -2.87 -3.04 8.33
CA LEU A 158 -4.14 -2.75 7.65
C LEU A 158 -5.29 -2.58 8.65
N ALA A 159 -5.37 -3.41 9.69
CA ALA A 159 -6.39 -3.29 10.73
C ALA A 159 -6.28 -1.94 11.48
N SER A 160 -5.06 -1.55 11.86
CA SER A 160 -4.80 -0.24 12.47
C SER A 160 -5.21 0.92 11.57
N LEU A 161 -5.01 0.80 10.25
CA LEU A 161 -5.46 1.82 9.30
C LEU A 161 -6.99 1.87 9.22
N GLN A 162 -7.67 0.72 9.17
CA GLN A 162 -9.14 0.67 9.18
C GLN A 162 -9.74 1.31 10.45
N ASP A 163 -9.13 1.06 11.61
CA ASP A 163 -9.54 1.68 12.87
C ASP A 163 -9.29 3.20 12.85
N ALA A 164 -8.14 3.63 12.30
CA ALA A 164 -7.80 5.05 12.15
C ALA A 164 -8.81 5.78 11.24
N VAL A 165 -9.18 5.21 10.10
CA VAL A 165 -10.18 5.80 9.19
C VAL A 165 -11.50 6.10 9.92
N LYS A 166 -11.95 5.19 10.79
CA LYS A 166 -13.16 5.38 11.62
C LYS A 166 -12.95 6.41 12.72
N ALA A 167 -11.83 6.29 13.45
CA ALA A 167 -11.52 7.15 14.58
C ALA A 167 -11.29 8.62 14.19
N CYS A 168 -10.90 8.86 12.94
CA CYS A 168 -10.55 10.17 12.39
C CYS A 168 -11.63 10.73 11.46
N ALA A 169 -12.83 10.13 11.44
CA ALA A 169 -13.93 10.55 10.56
C ALA A 169 -14.32 12.04 10.73
N GLY A 170 -14.14 12.59 11.94
CA GLY A 170 -14.37 14.00 12.27
C GLY A 170 -13.25 14.96 11.86
N GLY A 171 -12.23 14.47 11.15
CA GLY A 171 -11.07 15.26 10.75
C GLY A 171 -9.94 15.25 11.79
N PHE A 172 -8.78 15.75 11.38
CA PHE A 172 -7.57 15.87 12.18
C PHE A 172 -6.61 16.88 11.53
N SER A 173 -5.73 17.47 12.34
CA SER A 173 -4.60 18.26 11.82
C SER A 173 -3.39 17.36 11.57
N GLY A 174 -2.69 17.62 10.47
CA GLY A 174 -1.47 16.92 10.09
C GLY A 174 -0.33 17.89 9.82
N GLU A 175 0.88 17.35 9.81
CA GLU A 175 2.09 18.05 9.40
C GLU A 175 2.93 17.12 8.51
N GLN A 176 3.42 17.67 7.39
CA GLN A 176 4.39 17.04 6.50
C GLN A 176 5.57 17.99 6.30
N ASP A 177 6.77 17.59 6.73
CA ASP A 177 8.01 18.37 6.60
C ASP A 177 7.90 19.83 7.09
N GLY A 178 7.16 20.05 8.18
CA GLY A 178 6.91 21.37 8.75
C GLY A 178 5.71 22.12 8.15
N GLU A 179 5.15 21.64 7.04
CA GLU A 179 3.93 22.17 6.44
C GLU A 179 2.71 21.57 7.12
N LYS A 180 1.84 22.42 7.67
CA LYS A 180 0.64 22.01 8.39
C LYS A 180 -0.57 22.05 7.48
N GLY A 181 -1.48 21.11 7.67
CA GLY A 181 -2.79 21.09 7.04
C GLY A 181 -3.86 20.53 7.96
N LYS A 182 -5.12 20.69 7.59
CA LYS A 182 -6.26 20.26 8.38
C LYS A 182 -7.27 19.53 7.53
N PHE A 183 -7.38 18.24 7.80
CA PHE A 183 -8.47 17.43 7.27
C PHE A 183 -9.72 17.67 8.12
N THR A 184 -10.83 18.05 7.50
CA THR A 184 -12.09 18.28 8.21
C THR A 184 -13.01 17.07 8.19
N LYS A 185 -12.72 16.10 7.33
CA LYS A 185 -13.46 14.85 7.22
C LYS A 185 -12.57 13.74 6.71
N VAL A 186 -12.78 12.54 7.24
CA VAL A 186 -12.28 11.28 6.68
C VAL A 186 -13.48 10.36 6.45
N ALA A 187 -13.52 9.65 5.32
CA ALA A 187 -14.61 8.73 5.02
C ALA A 187 -14.09 7.49 4.29
N GLU A 188 -14.62 6.32 4.66
CA GLU A 188 -14.40 5.08 3.90
C GLU A 188 -15.03 5.20 2.49
N GLU A 189 -14.33 4.65 1.52
CA GLU A 189 -14.76 4.50 0.13
C GLU A 189 -14.83 3.02 -0.24
N LYS A 190 -15.43 2.73 -1.40
CA LYS A 190 -15.50 1.35 -1.90
C LYS A 190 -14.13 0.94 -2.46
N SER A 191 -13.50 -0.04 -1.83
CA SER A 191 -12.24 -0.63 -2.29
C SER A 191 -12.39 -1.42 -3.60
N SER A 192 -11.27 -1.61 -4.31
CA SER A 192 -11.17 -2.37 -5.56
C SER A 192 -11.44 -3.88 -5.40
N GLY A 193 -11.21 -4.44 -4.21
CA GLY A 193 -11.39 -5.87 -3.93
C GLY A 193 -10.34 -6.78 -4.58
N THR A 194 -9.15 -6.28 -4.86
CA THR A 194 -8.11 -6.98 -5.64
C THR A 194 -7.15 -7.87 -4.82
N GLY A 195 -7.28 -7.91 -3.48
CA GLY A 195 -6.41 -8.69 -2.60
C GLY A 195 -7.15 -9.39 -1.45
N ASP A 196 -6.41 -9.90 -0.47
CA ASP A 196 -6.94 -10.65 0.68
C ASP A 196 -7.85 -9.78 1.56
N ALA A 197 -7.51 -8.49 1.68
CA ALA A 197 -8.25 -7.47 2.42
C ALA A 197 -7.88 -6.09 1.89
N SER A 198 -8.76 -5.09 2.03
CA SER A 198 -8.48 -3.72 1.59
C SER A 198 -9.26 -2.68 2.37
N VAL A 199 -8.80 -1.44 2.34
CA VAL A 199 -9.54 -0.24 2.76
C VAL A 199 -9.27 0.88 1.77
N ALA A 200 -10.32 1.48 1.22
CA ALA A 200 -10.25 2.72 0.47
C ALA A 200 -10.88 3.83 1.30
N PHE A 201 -10.38 5.04 1.19
CA PHE A 201 -10.87 6.18 1.94
C PHE A 201 -10.44 7.51 1.30
N THR A 202 -11.19 8.55 1.64
CA THR A 202 -10.91 9.93 1.26
C THR A 202 -10.81 10.81 2.49
N ALA A 203 -10.04 11.89 2.39
CA ALA A 203 -10.06 12.98 3.34
C ALA A 203 -10.06 14.32 2.62
N THR A 204 -10.77 15.29 3.18
CA THR A 204 -10.87 16.64 2.62
C THR A 204 -10.05 17.60 3.45
N ASP A 205 -9.05 18.22 2.84
CA ASP A 205 -8.37 19.38 3.40
C ASP A 205 -9.15 20.65 3.02
N GLU A 206 -9.47 21.49 4.00
CA GLU A 206 -10.20 22.76 3.81
C GLU A 206 -9.36 24.00 4.11
N ASP A 207 -8.06 23.86 4.38
CA ASP A 207 -7.19 25.00 4.71
C ASP A 207 -6.77 25.86 3.49
N GLY A 208 -7.17 25.49 2.27
CA GLY A 208 -6.87 26.23 1.04
C GLY A 208 -7.93 27.26 0.64
N GLU A 209 -7.50 28.48 0.24
CA GLU A 209 -8.38 29.53 -0.32
C GLU A 209 -9.19 29.07 -1.55
N ASP A 210 -8.75 27.99 -2.21
CA ASP A 210 -9.34 27.42 -3.42
C ASP A 210 -10.43 26.34 -3.17
N GLY A 211 -10.73 26.04 -1.90
CA GLY A 211 -11.75 25.09 -1.48
C GLY A 211 -11.25 23.66 -1.21
N ALA A 212 -12.19 22.75 -0.95
CA ALA A 212 -11.95 21.36 -0.57
C ALA A 212 -10.99 20.62 -1.53
N LEU A 213 -9.83 20.19 -1.02
CA LEU A 213 -8.88 19.32 -1.73
C LEU A 213 -9.05 17.88 -1.22
N PRO A 214 -9.90 17.06 -1.86
CA PRO A 214 -10.02 15.66 -1.47
C PRO A 214 -8.75 14.92 -1.87
N LEU A 215 -8.22 14.11 -0.96
CA LEU A 215 -7.20 13.10 -1.24
C LEU A 215 -7.86 11.73 -1.23
N HIS A 216 -7.41 10.82 -2.10
CA HIS A 216 -7.95 9.45 -2.19
C HIS A 216 -6.83 8.43 -2.03
N SER A 217 -7.04 7.45 -1.16
CA SER A 217 -6.10 6.35 -0.96
C SER A 217 -6.81 5.01 -0.86
N GLU A 218 -6.17 3.97 -1.35
CA GLU A 218 -6.56 2.59 -1.15
C GLU A 218 -5.35 1.78 -0.68
N VAL A 219 -5.51 0.98 0.35
CA VAL A 219 -4.48 0.04 0.82
C VAL A 219 -5.01 -1.38 0.71
N VAL A 220 -4.29 -2.22 -0.03
CA VAL A 220 -4.66 -3.60 -0.33
C VAL A 220 -3.59 -4.55 0.21
N ARG A 221 -4.02 -5.59 0.95
CA ARG A 221 -3.14 -6.64 1.46
C ARG A 221 -3.09 -7.83 0.52
N HIS A 222 -1.88 -8.27 0.20
CA HIS A 222 -1.56 -9.49 -0.52
C HIS A 222 -0.56 -10.30 0.31
N GLY A 223 -1.06 -11.29 1.08
CA GLY A 223 -0.25 -12.03 2.05
C GLY A 223 0.41 -11.10 3.07
N ARG A 224 1.75 -11.04 3.02
CA ARG A 224 2.61 -10.22 3.90
C ARG A 224 3.01 -8.88 3.28
N THR A 225 2.40 -8.50 2.16
CA THR A 225 2.68 -7.24 1.46
C THR A 225 1.44 -6.36 1.49
N LEU A 226 1.63 -5.07 1.76
CA LEU A 226 0.63 -4.03 1.50
C LEU A 226 1.02 -3.28 0.23
N ALA A 227 0.03 -3.05 -0.63
CA ALA A 227 0.10 -2.08 -1.72
C ALA A 227 -0.72 -0.85 -1.33
N VAL A 228 -0.06 0.28 -1.17
CA VAL A 228 -0.68 1.58 -0.92
C VAL A 228 -0.78 2.31 -2.24
N TYR A 229 -1.98 2.76 -2.57
CA TYR A 229 -2.28 3.56 -3.75
C TYR A 229 -2.78 4.91 -3.26
N THR A 230 -2.17 5.99 -3.74
CA THR A 230 -2.67 7.34 -3.48
C THR A 230 -2.76 8.07 -4.80
N THR A 231 -3.96 8.51 -5.14
CA THR A 231 -4.22 9.21 -6.39
C THR A 231 -4.56 10.66 -6.07
N VAL A 232 -4.00 11.56 -6.88
CA VAL A 232 -4.33 12.99 -6.90
C VAL A 232 -4.63 13.37 -8.34
N ASN A 233 -5.67 14.16 -8.55
CA ASN A 233 -5.98 14.77 -9.84
C ASN A 233 -6.23 16.27 -9.66
N ILE A 234 -5.22 17.07 -9.97
CA ILE A 234 -5.24 18.52 -9.73
C ILE A 234 -6.28 19.20 -10.61
N GLY A 235 -6.41 18.79 -11.88
CA GLY A 235 -7.44 19.31 -12.78
C GLY A 235 -8.85 19.04 -12.26
N ALA A 236 -9.12 17.84 -11.76
CA ALA A 236 -10.39 17.49 -11.14
C ALA A 236 -10.66 18.33 -9.89
N MET A 237 -9.68 18.50 -9.01
CA MET A 237 -9.79 19.35 -7.81
C MET A 237 -10.12 20.81 -8.16
N MET A 238 -9.34 21.42 -9.06
CA MET A 238 -9.58 22.81 -9.50
C MET A 238 -10.97 23.00 -10.11
N ASN A 239 -11.48 21.98 -10.81
CA ASN A 239 -12.81 22.01 -11.44
C ASN A 239 -13.92 21.44 -10.55
N LYS A 240 -13.63 21.09 -9.28
CA LYS A 240 -14.56 20.48 -8.33
C LYS A 240 -15.25 19.22 -8.89
N LYS A 241 -14.54 18.47 -9.72
CA LYS A 241 -15.01 17.18 -10.25
C LYS A 241 -14.58 16.06 -9.31
N PRO A 242 -15.43 15.02 -9.14
CA PRO A 242 -15.04 13.84 -8.39
C PRO A 242 -13.95 13.07 -9.14
N TYR A 243 -13.03 12.49 -8.39
CA TYR A 243 -12.08 11.49 -8.86
C TYR A 243 -11.90 10.44 -7.76
N THR A 244 -11.21 9.35 -8.06
CA THR A 244 -10.99 8.25 -7.10
C THR A 244 -9.58 7.70 -7.27
N VAL A 245 -9.20 6.72 -6.46
CA VAL A 245 -8.00 5.92 -6.72
C VAL A 245 -8.05 5.30 -8.13
N SER A 246 -6.93 5.38 -8.85
CA SER A 246 -6.83 4.92 -10.24
C SER A 246 -6.99 3.39 -10.37
N ALA A 247 -8.20 2.96 -10.75
CA ALA A 247 -8.51 1.56 -11.00
C ALA A 247 -7.55 0.82 -11.97
N PRO A 248 -7.10 1.41 -13.11
CA PRO A 248 -6.14 0.72 -13.99
C PRO A 248 -4.79 0.47 -13.30
N VAL A 249 -4.32 1.40 -12.47
CA VAL A 249 -3.07 1.26 -11.70
C VAL A 249 -3.23 0.16 -10.65
N VAL A 250 -4.33 0.16 -9.88
CA VAL A 250 -4.61 -0.87 -8.87
C VAL A 250 -4.67 -2.26 -9.50
N LYS A 251 -5.39 -2.41 -10.62
CA LYS A 251 -5.51 -3.67 -11.34
C LYS A 251 -4.16 -4.19 -11.85
N ALA A 252 -3.34 -3.32 -12.45
CA ALA A 252 -2.04 -3.69 -12.97
C ALA A 252 -1.08 -4.12 -11.86
N GLN A 253 -1.07 -3.39 -10.74
CA GLN A 253 -0.22 -3.74 -9.61
C GLN A 253 -0.67 -5.03 -8.91
N ALA A 254 -1.98 -5.23 -8.73
CA ALA A 254 -2.50 -6.47 -8.16
C ALA A 254 -2.09 -7.71 -8.98
N ALA A 255 -2.12 -7.62 -10.32
CA ALA A 255 -1.70 -8.70 -11.21
C ALA A 255 -0.23 -9.12 -11.06
N LYS A 256 0.64 -8.25 -10.49
CA LYS A 256 2.04 -8.56 -10.20
C LYS A 256 2.25 -9.20 -8.81
N LEU A 257 1.21 -9.22 -7.97
CA LEU A 257 1.25 -9.73 -6.59
C LEU A 257 0.44 -11.03 -6.41
N THR A 258 -0.29 -11.46 -7.43
CA THR A 258 -1.08 -12.71 -7.47
C THR A 258 -0.32 -13.87 -8.07
#